data_AF-A0A7C5DME2-F1
#
_entry.id   AF-A0A7C5DME2-F1
#
_cell.length_a   1.000
_cell.length_b   1.000
_cell.length_c   1.000
_cell.angle_alpha   90.00
_cell.angle_beta   90.00
_cell.angle_gamma   90.00
#
_symmetry.space_group_name_H-M   'P 1'
#
loop_
_entity.id
_entity.type
_entity.pdbx_description
1 polymer ?
#
loop_
_entity_poly.entity_id
_entity_poly.type
_entity_poly.pdbx_seq_one_letter_code
_entity_poly.pdbx_strand_id
1 'polypeptide(L)'
;MNFTEIRSQKERLIVFFPQESNRIYHIFSYINSWKDAFKENIFFLPEFSFSFFQKIALNSNHNFLHPESKIPNCDNSIILNFNEAENIKKVLSKCKNAIIADLGNFANLQFIPKPEQAEELIIEFADFLKLPKRKSKVEFQSFENELDKMKDTFFYNKFPHFTLDIHNQKTSKMTENLIKKLKLYFSANIYLTGIPFKKDIYPNVKNVKLNDLLEIFCLAKVCNIFISDNIELVEFFSNLQVRQVFVGKGKPLKKVKSQYLNEFQNILDLVNMVQEEMRK
;
A
#
# COMPACT_ATOMS: atom_id res chain seq x y z
N MET A 1 15.44 12.92 -31.88
CA MET A 1 14.38 11.92 -31.72
C MET A 1 13.04 12.63 -31.74
N ASN A 2 12.07 12.16 -32.52
CA ASN A 2 10.71 12.74 -32.52
C ASN A 2 9.75 11.91 -31.64
N PHE A 3 8.58 12.46 -31.32
CA PHE A 3 7.56 11.80 -30.47
C PHE A 3 7.13 10.43 -31.01
N THR A 4 7.07 10.28 -32.33
CA THR A 4 6.68 9.04 -33.03
C THR A 4 7.71 7.93 -32.83
N GLU A 5 8.99 8.28 -32.80
CA GLU A 5 10.11 7.36 -32.61
C GLU A 5 10.15 6.80 -31.18
N ILE A 6 9.96 7.66 -30.17
CA ILE A 6 9.88 7.22 -28.76
C ILE A 6 8.66 6.31 -28.56
N ARG A 7 7.53 6.68 -29.16
CA ARG A 7 6.28 5.90 -29.12
C ARG A 7 6.44 4.51 -29.76
N SER A 8 7.20 4.40 -30.86
CA SER A 8 7.37 3.13 -31.58
C SER A 8 8.41 2.23 -30.92
N GLN A 9 9.51 2.79 -30.44
CA GLN A 9 10.61 2.02 -29.88
C GLN A 9 10.32 1.45 -28.49
N LYS A 10 9.48 2.13 -27.69
CA LYS A 10 9.08 1.73 -26.31
C LYS A 10 10.27 1.25 -25.48
N GLU A 11 11.37 2.01 -25.51
CA GLU A 11 12.62 1.55 -24.87
C GLU A 11 12.50 1.54 -23.35
N ARG A 12 12.03 2.66 -22.78
CA ARG A 12 11.99 2.84 -21.33
C ARG A 12 10.68 3.46 -20.87
N LEU A 13 10.04 2.82 -19.91
CA LEU A 13 8.94 3.37 -19.12
C LEU A 13 9.49 3.80 -17.75
N ILE A 14 9.20 5.03 -17.32
CA ILE A 14 9.51 5.55 -15.99
C ILE A 14 8.19 5.92 -15.31
N VAL A 15 7.98 5.43 -14.09
CA VAL A 15 6.77 5.72 -13.30
C VAL A 15 7.15 6.29 -11.96
N PHE A 16 6.63 7.48 -11.65
CA PHE A 16 6.72 8.09 -10.34
C PHE A 16 5.41 7.83 -9.59
N PHE A 17 5.46 6.95 -8.59
CA PHE A 17 4.29 6.55 -7.82
C PHE A 17 3.92 7.58 -6.74
N PRO A 18 2.63 7.67 -6.36
CA PRO A 18 2.19 8.52 -5.26
C PRO A 18 2.63 7.95 -3.89
N GLN A 19 2.35 8.67 -2.81
CA GLN A 19 2.71 8.24 -1.46
C GLN A 19 1.82 7.11 -0.91
N GLU A 20 0.55 7.08 -1.33
CA GLU A 20 -0.46 6.19 -0.71
C GLU A 20 -0.40 4.75 -1.28
N SER A 21 -0.11 3.77 -0.42
CA SER A 21 0.09 2.35 -0.80
C SER A 21 -1.06 1.74 -1.61
N ASN A 22 -2.31 2.08 -1.29
CA ASN A 22 -3.46 1.58 -2.04
C ASN A 22 -3.50 2.12 -3.48
N ARG A 23 -3.17 3.39 -3.66
CA ARG A 23 -3.07 4.02 -5.00
C ARG A 23 -1.91 3.42 -5.78
N ILE A 24 -0.76 3.18 -5.12
CA ILE A 24 0.37 2.47 -5.74
C ILE A 24 -0.08 1.11 -6.28
N TYR A 25 -0.77 0.30 -5.47
CA TYR A 25 -1.27 -1.01 -5.90
C TYR A 25 -2.20 -0.93 -7.10
N HIS A 26 -3.13 0.02 -7.10
CA HIS A 26 -4.05 0.22 -8.22
C HIS A 26 -3.33 0.60 -9.51
N ILE A 27 -2.42 1.59 -9.46
CA ILE A 27 -1.60 2.00 -10.61
C ILE A 27 -0.75 0.83 -11.10
N PHE A 28 -0.04 0.16 -10.17
CA PHE A 28 0.84 -0.96 -10.47
C PHE A 28 0.08 -2.11 -11.14
N SER A 29 -1.17 -2.40 -10.73
CA SER A 29 -1.98 -3.46 -11.34
C SER A 29 -2.24 -3.26 -12.84
N TYR A 30 -2.35 -2.01 -13.30
CA TYR A 30 -2.46 -1.69 -14.72
C TYR A 30 -1.10 -1.78 -15.42
N ILE A 31 -0.10 -1.11 -14.86
CA ILE A 31 1.23 -0.99 -15.49
C ILE A 31 1.93 -2.35 -15.59
N ASN A 32 1.71 -3.24 -14.63
CA ASN A 32 2.25 -4.59 -14.68
C ASN A 32 1.74 -5.40 -15.89
N SER A 33 0.58 -5.04 -16.48
CA SER A 33 0.13 -5.63 -17.75
C SER A 33 0.93 -5.18 -18.97
N TRP A 34 1.76 -4.14 -18.81
CA TRP A 34 2.61 -3.56 -19.86
C TRP A 34 4.05 -4.00 -19.75
N LYS A 35 4.39 -4.89 -18.81
CA LYS A 35 5.78 -5.30 -18.55
C LYS A 35 6.51 -5.70 -19.83
N ASP A 36 5.88 -6.46 -20.73
CA ASP A 36 6.52 -6.95 -21.97
C ASP A 36 6.46 -5.93 -23.12
N ALA A 37 5.78 -4.80 -22.94
CA ALA A 37 5.66 -3.76 -23.96
C ALA A 37 6.87 -2.80 -23.97
N PHE A 38 7.69 -2.82 -22.92
CA PHE A 38 8.86 -1.96 -22.75
C PHE A 38 10.12 -2.78 -22.49
N LYS A 39 11.26 -2.35 -23.05
CA LYS A 39 12.55 -3.02 -22.79
C LYS A 39 12.97 -2.87 -21.32
N GLU A 40 12.75 -1.69 -20.75
CA GLU A 40 13.06 -1.37 -19.36
C GLU A 40 11.89 -0.62 -18.70
N ASN A 41 11.54 -1.00 -17.48
CA ASN A 41 10.57 -0.29 -16.65
C ASN A 41 11.25 0.16 -15.35
N ILE A 42 11.22 1.46 -15.06
CA ILE A 42 11.82 2.06 -13.87
C ILE A 42 10.72 2.64 -12.99
N PHE A 43 10.62 2.16 -11.76
CA PHE A 43 9.55 2.49 -10.82
C PHE A 43 10.12 3.19 -9.59
N PHE A 44 9.74 4.46 -9.39
CA PHE A 44 10.07 5.24 -8.21
C PHE A 44 8.99 5.07 -7.15
N LEU A 45 9.33 4.39 -6.06
CA LEU A 45 8.40 4.10 -4.96
C LEU A 45 8.76 4.88 -3.70
N PRO A 46 7.78 5.31 -2.88
CA PRO A 46 8.04 5.83 -1.54
C PRO A 46 8.80 4.85 -0.66
N GLU A 47 9.61 5.38 0.26
CA GLU A 47 10.41 4.59 1.21
C GLU A 47 9.58 3.54 1.94
N PHE A 48 8.47 3.99 2.54
CA PHE A 48 7.58 3.14 3.33
C PHE A 48 7.03 1.92 2.55
N SER A 49 6.85 2.06 1.23
CA SER A 49 6.27 1.03 0.37
C SER A 49 7.32 0.26 -0.42
N PHE A 50 8.58 0.71 -0.43
CA PHE A 50 9.63 0.22 -1.32
C PHE A 50 9.86 -1.29 -1.18
N SER A 51 10.20 -1.76 0.02
CA SER A 51 10.49 -3.16 0.31
C SER A 51 9.34 -4.09 -0.11
N PHE A 52 8.11 -3.64 0.11
CA PHE A 52 6.91 -4.42 -0.21
C PHE A 52 6.74 -4.60 -1.71
N PHE A 53 6.71 -3.51 -2.49
CA PHE A 53 6.48 -3.59 -3.93
C PHE A 53 7.67 -4.14 -4.72
N GLN A 54 8.90 -3.98 -4.22
CA GLN A 54 10.07 -4.64 -4.80
C GLN A 54 9.91 -6.17 -4.79
N LYS A 55 9.34 -6.74 -3.72
CA LYS A 55 9.09 -8.19 -3.60
C LYS A 55 7.99 -8.72 -4.51
N ILE A 56 7.03 -7.88 -4.85
CA ILE A 56 5.91 -8.24 -5.73
C ILE A 56 6.37 -8.47 -7.18
N ALA A 57 7.40 -7.76 -7.62
CA ALA A 57 7.55 -7.44 -9.02
C ALA A 57 8.90 -7.88 -9.60
N LEU A 58 9.39 -9.03 -9.15
CA LEU A 58 10.69 -9.60 -9.51
C LEU A 58 10.76 -10.18 -10.94
N ASN A 59 9.95 -9.66 -11.87
CA ASN A 59 10.17 -9.90 -13.30
C ASN A 59 11.41 -9.12 -13.75
N SER A 60 12.20 -9.70 -14.66
CA SER A 60 13.58 -9.26 -14.96
C SER A 60 13.74 -7.88 -15.59
N ASN A 61 12.65 -7.17 -15.94
CA ASN A 61 12.70 -5.86 -16.58
C ASN A 61 12.08 -4.72 -15.74
N HIS A 62 11.79 -4.97 -14.47
CA HIS A 62 11.36 -3.95 -13.52
C HIS A 62 12.52 -3.54 -12.61
N ASN A 63 12.88 -2.26 -12.64
CA ASN A 63 13.89 -1.64 -11.79
C ASN A 63 13.20 -0.72 -10.77
N PHE A 64 13.33 -1.03 -9.49
CA PHE A 64 12.76 -0.24 -8.41
C PHE A 64 13.81 0.72 -7.84
N LEU A 65 13.48 2.01 -7.77
CA LEU A 65 14.36 3.05 -7.25
C LEU A 65 13.68 3.83 -6.12
N HIS A 66 14.50 4.25 -5.14
CA HIS A 66 14.08 5.15 -4.09
C HIS A 66 13.85 6.57 -4.65
N PRO A 67 12.94 7.40 -4.08
CA PRO A 67 12.70 8.75 -4.59
C PRO A 67 13.90 9.68 -4.39
N GLU A 68 14.75 9.36 -3.41
CA GLU A 68 15.99 10.08 -3.11
C GLU A 68 17.19 9.56 -3.92
N SER A 69 17.04 8.41 -4.60
CA SER A 69 18.09 7.91 -5.49
C SER A 69 18.33 8.91 -6.62
N LYS A 70 19.56 8.93 -7.13
CA LYS A 70 19.90 9.70 -8.33
C LYS A 70 18.98 9.24 -9.46
N ILE A 71 18.06 10.11 -9.86
CA ILE A 71 17.13 9.84 -10.97
C ILE A 71 17.97 9.66 -12.24
N PRO A 72 17.82 8.55 -12.99
CA PRO A 72 18.60 8.28 -14.18
C PRO A 72 18.26 9.29 -15.27
N ASN A 73 19.04 9.29 -16.35
CA ASN A 73 18.67 10.11 -17.50
C ASN A 73 17.31 9.63 -18.04
N CYS A 74 16.35 10.54 -18.03
CA CYS A 74 14.98 10.34 -18.51
C CYS A 74 14.81 10.69 -20.00
N ASP A 75 15.91 11.01 -20.70
CA ASP A 75 15.87 11.23 -22.14
C ASP A 75 15.38 9.98 -22.87
N ASN A 76 14.67 10.18 -23.98
CA ASN A 76 14.12 9.10 -24.82
C ASN A 76 13.20 8.13 -24.06
N SER A 77 12.59 8.60 -22.97
CA SER A 77 11.74 7.78 -22.10
C SER A 77 10.27 8.16 -22.21
N ILE A 78 9.41 7.20 -21.90
CA ILE A 78 8.01 7.42 -21.62
C ILE A 78 7.87 7.55 -20.11
N ILE A 79 7.22 8.61 -19.63
CA ILE A 79 7.14 8.96 -18.22
C ILE A 79 5.68 9.13 -17.81
N LEU A 80 5.30 8.42 -16.76
CA LEU A 80 4.03 8.60 -16.05
C LEU A 80 4.31 9.15 -14.66
N ASN A 81 3.82 10.36 -14.39
CA ASN A 81 3.95 10.98 -13.08
C ASN A 81 2.62 11.03 -12.34
N PHE A 82 2.55 10.29 -11.24
CA PHE A 82 1.47 10.31 -10.26
C PHE A 82 1.92 10.92 -8.92
N ASN A 83 3.18 11.34 -8.82
CA ASN A 83 3.75 11.92 -7.64
C ASN A 83 3.74 13.45 -7.72
N GLU A 84 3.23 14.08 -6.67
CA GLU A 84 3.02 15.54 -6.63
C GLU A 84 4.24 16.31 -6.10
N ALA A 85 5.32 15.61 -5.71
CA ALA A 85 6.49 16.22 -5.09
C ALA A 85 7.24 17.18 -6.03
N GLU A 86 7.64 18.34 -5.51
CA GLU A 86 8.27 19.39 -6.32
C GLU A 86 9.64 19.00 -6.91
N ASN A 87 10.39 18.17 -6.19
CA ASN A 87 11.67 17.66 -6.67
C ASN A 87 11.51 16.86 -7.98
N ILE A 88 10.41 16.12 -8.14
CA ILE A 88 10.10 15.40 -9.37
C ILE A 88 9.77 16.37 -10.49
N LYS A 89 8.98 17.44 -10.23
CA LYS A 89 8.70 18.49 -11.23
C LYS A 89 9.99 19.12 -11.78
N LYS A 90 10.98 19.40 -10.91
CA LYS A 90 12.29 19.93 -11.32
C LYS A 90 13.11 18.97 -12.18
N VAL A 91 12.85 17.67 -12.07
CA VAL A 91 13.50 16.64 -12.88
C VAL A 91 12.81 16.54 -14.23
N LEU A 92 11.47 16.46 -14.22
CA LEU A 92 10.65 16.39 -15.44
C LEU A 92 10.89 17.57 -16.37
N SER A 93 11.10 18.79 -15.83
CA SER A 93 11.39 19.98 -16.64
C SER A 93 12.74 19.93 -17.37
N LYS A 94 13.64 19.03 -16.96
CA LYS A 94 14.97 18.85 -17.59
C LYS A 94 15.00 17.69 -18.59
N CYS A 95 13.99 16.83 -18.59
CA CYS A 95 13.90 15.70 -19.50
C CYS A 95 13.74 16.19 -20.94
N LYS A 96 14.64 15.77 -21.84
CA LYS A 96 14.54 16.08 -23.28
C LYS A 96 14.10 14.84 -24.04
N ASN A 97 13.39 15.02 -25.15
CA ASN A 97 12.95 13.91 -25.99
C ASN A 97 12.21 12.82 -25.19
N ALA A 98 11.34 13.21 -24.25
CA ALA A 98 10.52 12.28 -23.48
C ALA A 98 9.05 12.46 -23.80
N ILE A 99 8.22 11.44 -23.60
CA ILE A 99 6.75 11.59 -23.56
C ILE A 99 6.36 11.61 -22.09
N ILE A 100 5.83 12.72 -21.60
CA ILE A 100 5.50 12.93 -20.20
C ILE A 100 4.00 13.11 -20.09
N ALA A 101 3.35 12.21 -19.35
CA ALA A 101 1.96 12.29 -18.95
C ALA A 101 1.88 12.43 -17.41
N ASP A 102 1.19 13.46 -16.94
CA ASP A 102 1.25 13.96 -15.57
C ASP A 102 -0.11 14.53 -15.14
N LEU A 103 -0.61 14.14 -13.97
CA LEU A 103 -1.89 14.63 -13.42
C LEU A 103 -1.84 16.11 -13.00
N GLY A 104 -0.67 16.57 -12.55
CA GLY A 104 -0.38 17.94 -12.14
C GLY A 104 -0.20 18.94 -13.29
N ASN A 105 -0.49 18.56 -14.53
CA ASN A 105 -0.36 19.39 -15.74
C ASN A 105 1.08 19.80 -16.08
N PHE A 106 2.09 19.10 -15.56
CA PHE A 106 3.49 19.25 -15.93
C PHE A 106 3.88 18.25 -17.03
N ALA A 107 3.05 18.17 -18.07
CA ALA A 107 3.11 17.18 -19.14
C ALA A 107 3.42 17.82 -20.49
N ASN A 108 4.04 17.06 -21.40
CA ASN A 108 4.08 17.41 -22.82
C ASN A 108 3.10 16.58 -23.67
N LEU A 109 2.48 15.56 -23.07
CA LEU A 109 1.29 14.87 -23.58
C LEU A 109 0.10 15.23 -22.71
N GLN A 110 -0.85 15.96 -23.30
CA GLN A 110 -2.09 16.36 -22.63
C GLN A 110 -3.28 15.63 -23.27
N PHE A 111 -4.18 15.15 -22.43
CA PHE A 111 -5.45 14.56 -22.86
C PHE A 111 -6.58 15.57 -22.64
N ILE A 112 -7.54 15.58 -23.56
CA ILE A 112 -8.71 16.47 -23.51
C ILE A 112 -9.95 15.57 -23.62
N PRO A 113 -10.82 15.51 -22.57
CA PRO A 113 -10.74 16.27 -21.31
C PRO A 113 -9.54 15.85 -20.43
N LYS A 114 -9.14 16.75 -19.53
CA LYS A 114 -8.03 16.48 -18.60
C LYS A 114 -8.43 15.36 -17.63
N PRO A 115 -7.62 14.29 -17.49
CA PRO A 115 -7.84 13.26 -16.50
C PRO A 115 -7.79 13.83 -15.08
N GLU A 116 -8.77 13.48 -14.26
CA GLU A 116 -8.87 13.89 -12.85
C GLU A 116 -8.23 12.86 -11.91
N GLN A 117 -8.18 11.59 -12.34
CA GLN A 117 -7.70 10.48 -11.53
C GLN A 117 -6.59 9.69 -12.23
N ALA A 118 -5.81 8.96 -11.45
CA ALA A 118 -4.69 8.16 -11.95
C ALA A 118 -5.16 7.08 -12.94
N GLU A 119 -6.28 6.41 -12.64
CA GLU A 119 -6.83 5.40 -13.55
C GLU A 119 -7.22 5.97 -14.92
N GLU A 120 -7.82 7.16 -14.96
CA GLU A 120 -8.21 7.83 -16.20
C GLU A 120 -6.97 8.13 -17.04
N LEU A 121 -5.94 8.70 -16.44
CA LEU A 121 -4.68 8.98 -17.13
C LEU A 121 -4.06 7.71 -17.71
N ILE A 122 -4.05 6.61 -16.94
CA ILE A 122 -3.54 5.31 -17.37
C ILE A 122 -4.32 4.77 -18.58
N ILE A 123 -5.66 4.90 -18.57
CA ILE A 123 -6.52 4.39 -19.64
C ILE A 123 -6.31 5.19 -20.92
N GLU A 124 -6.34 6.52 -20.85
CA GLU A 124 -6.08 7.40 -21.99
C GLU A 124 -4.68 7.19 -22.56
N PHE A 125 -3.69 7.00 -21.67
CA PHE A 125 -2.33 6.71 -22.06
C PHE A 125 -2.20 5.33 -22.74
N ALA A 126 -2.91 4.32 -22.24
CA ALA A 126 -2.95 3.01 -22.86
C ALA A 126 -3.56 3.07 -24.27
N ASP A 127 -4.62 3.86 -24.47
CA ASP A 127 -5.18 4.10 -25.81
C ASP A 127 -4.16 4.73 -26.76
N PHE A 128 -3.50 5.78 -26.30
CA PHE A 128 -2.49 6.47 -27.08
C PHE A 128 -1.34 5.54 -27.50
N LEU A 129 -0.85 4.67 -26.62
CA LEU A 129 0.24 3.74 -26.92
C LEU A 129 -0.20 2.37 -27.46
N LYS A 130 -1.51 2.16 -27.64
CA LYS A 130 -2.11 0.85 -28.00
C LYS A 130 -1.67 -0.27 -27.04
N LEU A 131 -1.77 -0.01 -25.74
CA LEU A 131 -1.43 -0.94 -24.66
C LEU A 131 -2.71 -1.59 -24.08
N PRO A 132 -2.58 -2.74 -23.38
CA PRO A 132 -3.68 -3.34 -22.65
C PRO A 132 -4.28 -2.37 -21.60
N LYS A 133 -5.60 -2.22 -21.57
CA LYS A 133 -6.31 -1.38 -20.58
C LYS A 133 -6.73 -2.13 -19.31
N ARG A 134 -6.42 -3.42 -19.21
CA ARG A 134 -6.97 -4.29 -18.18
C ARG A 134 -6.04 -4.35 -16.98
N LYS A 135 -6.61 -4.30 -15.78
CA LYS A 135 -5.87 -4.62 -14.55
C LYS A 135 -5.35 -6.05 -14.65
N SER A 136 -4.05 -6.23 -14.49
CA SER A 136 -3.47 -7.55 -14.26
C SER A 136 -3.62 -7.89 -12.78
N LYS A 137 -3.81 -9.18 -12.47
CA LYS A 137 -3.66 -9.64 -11.09
C LYS A 137 -2.18 -9.52 -10.75
N VAL A 138 -1.90 -8.74 -9.72
CA VAL A 138 -0.55 -8.64 -9.17
C VAL A 138 -0.27 -9.96 -8.46
N GLU A 139 0.66 -10.73 -8.98
CA GLU A 139 1.10 -11.98 -8.35
C GLU A 139 2.11 -11.64 -7.26
N PHE A 140 1.83 -12.12 -6.06
CA PHE A 140 2.72 -11.96 -4.93
C PHE A 140 3.67 -13.15 -4.92
N GLN A 141 4.97 -12.88 -4.95
CA GLN A 141 5.94 -13.91 -4.63
C GLN A 141 5.72 -14.39 -3.20
N SER A 142 6.22 -15.61 -2.92
CA SER A 142 6.15 -16.14 -1.58
C SER A 142 6.91 -15.23 -0.61
N PHE A 143 6.18 -14.72 0.38
CA PHE A 143 6.74 -14.01 1.54
C PHE A 143 7.12 -14.97 2.66
N GLU A 144 7.29 -16.27 2.38
CA GLU A 144 7.53 -17.32 3.38
C GLU A 144 8.65 -16.95 4.36
N ASN A 145 9.81 -16.49 3.85
CA ASN A 145 10.94 -16.13 4.70
C ASN A 145 10.63 -14.97 5.65
N GLU A 146 9.95 -13.93 5.18
CA GLU A 146 9.54 -12.78 5.98
C GLU A 146 8.43 -13.14 6.98
N LEU A 147 7.49 -13.99 6.56
CA LEU A 147 6.43 -14.51 7.41
C LEU A 147 6.99 -15.41 8.51
N ASP A 148 7.96 -16.27 8.22
CA ASP A 148 8.57 -17.17 9.20
C ASP A 148 9.36 -16.39 10.25
N LYS A 149 10.13 -15.37 9.83
CA LYS A 149 10.77 -14.42 10.77
C LYS A 149 9.75 -13.74 11.69
N MET A 150 8.58 -13.37 11.17
CA MET A 150 7.51 -12.80 11.99
C MET A 150 6.82 -13.86 12.86
N LYS A 151 6.74 -15.13 12.44
CA LYS A 151 6.15 -16.20 13.25
C LYS A 151 6.95 -16.46 14.52
N ASP A 152 8.27 -16.33 14.46
CA ASP A 152 9.18 -16.46 15.61
C ASP A 152 8.79 -15.56 16.79
N THR A 153 8.10 -14.45 16.53
CA THR A 153 7.57 -13.54 17.56
C THR A 153 6.43 -14.14 18.41
N PHE A 154 5.83 -15.25 17.99
CA PHE A 154 4.61 -15.84 18.58
C PHE A 154 4.82 -17.20 19.27
N PHE A 155 6.01 -17.81 19.14
CA PHE A 155 6.28 -19.25 19.39
C PHE A 155 5.96 -19.79 20.80
N TYR A 156 5.48 -18.97 21.73
CA TYR A 156 5.38 -19.32 23.15
C TYR A 156 3.98 -19.25 23.73
N ASN A 157 2.94 -18.86 22.97
CA ASN A 157 1.62 -18.63 23.56
C ASN A 157 0.46 -19.11 22.65
N LYS A 158 -0.50 -19.85 23.23
CA LYS A 158 -1.68 -20.42 22.53
C LYS A 158 -2.83 -19.41 22.33
N PHE A 159 -2.73 -18.21 22.91
CA PHE A 159 -3.80 -17.22 22.78
C PHE A 159 -3.84 -16.59 21.37
N PRO A 160 -5.02 -16.15 20.88
CA PRO A 160 -5.14 -15.45 19.61
C PRO A 160 -4.24 -14.22 19.53
N HIS A 161 -3.62 -13.99 18.38
CA HIS A 161 -2.73 -12.87 18.11
C HIS A 161 -3.46 -11.76 17.34
N PHE A 162 -3.42 -10.54 17.87
CA PHE A 162 -4.00 -9.35 17.26
C PHE A 162 -2.95 -8.29 17.01
N THR A 163 -2.98 -7.72 15.81
CA THR A 163 -2.21 -6.51 15.48
C THR A 163 -3.13 -5.31 15.60
N LEU A 164 -2.73 -4.31 16.39
CA LEU A 164 -3.46 -3.06 16.59
C LEU A 164 -2.62 -1.90 16.06
N ASP A 165 -3.05 -1.34 14.95
CA ASP A 165 -2.42 -0.24 14.24
C ASP A 165 -3.32 1.01 14.33
N ILE A 166 -3.25 1.68 15.48
CA ILE A 166 -4.08 2.84 15.81
C ILE A 166 -3.18 4.05 15.94
N HIS A 167 -3.39 5.09 15.14
CA HIS A 167 -2.52 6.28 15.09
C HIS A 167 -3.10 7.51 15.79
N ASN A 168 -4.41 7.55 16.03
CA ASN A 168 -5.04 8.74 16.61
C ASN A 168 -4.74 8.92 18.12
N GLN A 169 -3.87 9.86 18.47
CA GLN A 169 -3.46 10.13 19.87
C GLN A 169 -4.60 10.54 20.82
N LYS A 170 -5.72 11.06 20.31
CA LYS A 170 -6.90 11.41 21.12
C LYS A 170 -7.63 10.16 21.67
N THR A 171 -7.19 8.96 21.28
CA THR A 171 -7.87 7.68 21.54
C THR A 171 -7.17 6.80 22.58
N SER A 172 -6.24 7.31 23.40
CA SER A 172 -5.53 6.47 24.39
C SER A 172 -6.48 5.64 25.27
N LYS A 173 -7.53 6.25 25.84
CA LYS A 173 -8.59 5.55 26.60
C LYS A 173 -9.36 4.52 25.77
N MET A 174 -9.58 4.80 24.50
CA MET A 174 -10.33 3.92 23.59
C MET A 174 -9.49 2.72 23.16
N THR A 175 -8.21 2.94 22.87
CA THR A 175 -7.21 1.89 22.66
C THR A 175 -7.05 1.03 23.92
N GLU A 176 -7.00 1.64 25.11
CA GLU A 176 -7.01 0.93 26.39
C GLU A 176 -8.25 0.06 26.57
N ASN A 177 -9.43 0.61 26.30
CA ASN A 177 -10.68 -0.14 26.42
C ASN A 177 -10.77 -1.27 25.41
N LEU A 178 -10.30 -1.05 24.18
CA LEU A 178 -10.19 -2.08 23.16
C LEU A 178 -9.26 -3.20 23.65
N ILE A 179 -8.07 -2.87 24.15
CA ILE A 179 -7.12 -3.83 24.74
C ILE A 179 -7.79 -4.60 25.88
N LYS A 180 -8.40 -3.91 26.86
CA LYS A 180 -9.11 -4.54 27.99
C LYS A 180 -10.16 -5.55 27.50
N LYS A 181 -10.95 -5.17 26.49
CA LYS A 181 -12.02 -6.02 25.96
C LYS A 181 -11.45 -7.20 25.18
N LEU A 182 -10.46 -7.00 24.31
CA LEU A 182 -9.80 -8.09 23.61
C LEU A 182 -9.16 -9.10 24.58
N LYS A 183 -8.56 -8.61 25.68
CA LYS A 183 -8.03 -9.46 26.75
C LYS A 183 -9.14 -10.22 27.47
N LEU A 184 -10.20 -9.54 27.86
CA LEU A 184 -11.32 -10.14 28.58
C LEU A 184 -12.01 -11.26 27.77
N TYR A 185 -12.24 -11.03 26.47
CA TYR A 185 -13.02 -11.95 25.64
C TYR A 185 -12.19 -13.05 24.97
N PHE A 186 -10.91 -12.81 24.69
CA PHE A 186 -10.09 -13.74 23.90
C PHE A 186 -8.80 -14.18 24.60
N SER A 187 -8.49 -13.64 25.77
CA SER A 187 -7.17 -13.83 26.41
C SER A 187 -5.99 -13.50 25.49
N ALA A 188 -6.15 -12.56 24.56
CA ALA A 188 -5.28 -12.41 23.39
C ALA A 188 -3.82 -12.02 23.65
N ASN A 189 -2.94 -12.27 22.67
CA ASN A 189 -1.67 -11.57 22.47
C ASN A 189 -1.92 -10.32 21.60
N ILE A 190 -1.41 -9.15 22.01
CA ILE A 190 -1.67 -7.88 21.31
C ILE A 190 -0.35 -7.21 20.93
N TYR A 191 -0.20 -6.86 19.66
CA TYR A 191 0.96 -6.18 19.08
C TYR A 191 0.55 -4.78 18.62
N LEU A 192 1.13 -3.75 19.22
CA LEU A 192 0.81 -2.35 18.98
C LEU A 192 1.88 -1.72 18.08
N THR A 193 1.46 -1.15 16.95
CA THR A 193 2.36 -0.63 15.90
C THR A 193 2.23 0.89 15.70
N GLY A 194 1.05 1.46 15.96
CA GLY A 194 0.76 2.87 15.67
C GLY A 194 1.06 3.88 16.80
N ILE A 195 0.94 3.49 18.07
CA ILE A 195 1.19 4.36 19.24
C ILE A 195 1.92 3.57 20.33
N PRO A 196 2.99 4.12 20.95
CA PRO A 196 3.61 3.52 22.11
C PRO A 196 2.65 3.54 23.31
N PHE A 197 2.28 2.35 23.78
CA PHE A 197 1.44 2.18 24.96
C PHE A 197 2.30 1.89 26.21
N LYS A 198 1.92 2.41 27.39
CA LYS A 198 2.64 2.12 28.64
C LYS A 198 2.45 0.65 29.00
N LYS A 199 3.52 -0.14 28.87
CA LYS A 199 3.52 -1.61 28.88
C LYS A 199 3.03 -2.25 30.18
N ASP A 200 3.13 -1.54 31.31
CA ASP A 200 3.14 -2.19 32.62
C ASP A 200 1.77 -2.62 33.17
N ILE A 201 0.68 -2.43 32.41
CA ILE A 201 -0.69 -2.65 32.91
C ILE A 201 -1.32 -3.95 32.36
N TYR A 202 -0.88 -4.47 31.20
CA TYR A 202 -1.52 -5.65 30.60
C TYR A 202 -0.50 -6.73 30.21
N PRO A 203 -0.62 -7.97 30.72
CA PRO A 203 0.22 -9.07 30.27
C PRO A 203 -0.04 -9.34 28.78
N ASN A 204 0.96 -9.84 28.04
CA ASN A 204 0.88 -10.18 26.62
C ASN A 204 0.48 -9.00 25.69
N VAL A 205 0.83 -7.76 26.06
CA VAL A 205 0.74 -6.59 25.18
C VAL A 205 2.16 -6.12 24.88
N LYS A 206 2.51 -6.01 23.59
CA LYS A 206 3.85 -5.61 23.15
C LYS A 206 3.74 -4.46 22.15
N ASN A 207 4.48 -3.37 22.40
CA ASN A 207 4.75 -2.39 21.35
C ASN A 207 5.78 -2.99 20.40
N VAL A 208 5.46 -3.06 19.12
CA VAL A 208 6.33 -3.51 18.05
C VAL A 208 6.65 -2.30 17.18
N LYS A 209 7.93 -1.97 17.08
CA LYS A 209 8.38 -0.94 16.15
C LYS A 209 8.49 -1.58 14.78
N LEU A 210 7.72 -1.08 13.82
CA LEU A 210 7.78 -1.48 12.42
C LEU A 210 8.26 -0.28 11.60
N ASN A 211 9.06 -0.55 10.58
CA ASN A 211 9.73 0.48 9.79
C ASN A 211 9.07 0.68 8.42
N ASP A 212 8.45 -0.35 7.85
CA ASP A 212 7.89 -0.30 6.51
C ASP A 212 6.58 -1.11 6.35
N LEU A 213 5.95 -0.97 5.19
CA LEU A 213 4.72 -1.66 4.80
C LEU A 213 4.88 -3.19 4.78
N LEU A 214 6.08 -3.69 4.48
CA LEU A 214 6.34 -5.13 4.40
C LEU A 214 6.30 -5.76 5.79
N GLU A 215 6.92 -5.12 6.78
CA GLU A 215 6.88 -5.56 8.16
C GLU A 215 5.44 -5.52 8.72
N ILE A 216 4.67 -4.47 8.42
CA ILE A 216 3.25 -4.37 8.84
C ILE A 216 2.42 -5.47 8.18
N PHE A 217 2.59 -5.68 6.88
CA PHE A 217 1.88 -6.74 6.15
C PHE A 217 2.20 -8.11 6.74
N CYS A 218 3.48 -8.42 6.95
CA CYS A 218 3.89 -9.71 7.47
C CYS A 218 3.31 -9.94 8.86
N LEU A 219 3.38 -8.95 9.76
CA LEU A 219 2.78 -9.01 11.09
C LEU A 219 1.25 -9.18 11.04
N ALA A 220 0.57 -8.46 10.14
CA ALA A 220 -0.87 -8.58 9.95
C ALA A 220 -1.29 -9.96 9.41
N LYS A 221 -0.46 -10.56 8.55
CA LYS A 221 -0.75 -11.83 7.87
C LYS A 221 -0.60 -13.05 8.78
N VAL A 222 0.36 -13.00 9.70
CA VAL A 222 0.63 -14.07 10.69
C VAL A 222 -0.28 -14.00 11.92
N CYS A 223 -0.82 -12.82 12.23
CA CYS A 223 -1.81 -12.64 13.29
C CYS A 223 -3.21 -13.12 12.86
N ASN A 224 -4.07 -13.38 13.85
CA ASN A 224 -5.45 -13.79 13.59
C ASN A 224 -6.29 -12.67 13.00
N ILE A 225 -6.16 -11.44 13.55
CA ILE A 225 -6.83 -10.24 13.03
C ILE A 225 -5.92 -9.02 13.12
N PHE A 226 -5.94 -8.23 12.04
CA PHE A 226 -5.42 -6.87 11.96
C PHE A 226 -6.52 -5.83 12.24
N ILE A 227 -6.30 -4.94 13.20
CA ILE A 227 -7.25 -3.89 13.57
C ILE A 227 -6.58 -2.54 13.35
N SER A 228 -7.17 -1.67 12.52
CA SER A 228 -6.57 -0.36 12.22
C SER A 228 -7.60 0.75 12.06
N ASP A 229 -7.18 1.98 12.39
CA ASP A 229 -7.91 3.21 12.11
C ASP A 229 -7.49 3.89 10.80
N ASN A 230 -6.54 3.30 10.07
CA ASN A 230 -6.07 3.74 8.77
C ASN A 230 -6.88 3.08 7.64
N ILE A 231 -7.79 3.84 7.03
CA ILE A 231 -8.67 3.32 5.97
C ILE A 231 -7.89 2.90 4.71
N GLU A 232 -6.84 3.63 4.33
CA GLU A 232 -6.05 3.33 3.13
C GLU A 232 -5.30 2.00 3.26
N LEU A 233 -4.71 1.77 4.43
CA LEU A 233 -3.99 0.53 4.73
C LEU A 233 -4.95 -0.67 4.76
N VAL A 234 -6.12 -0.50 5.37
CA VAL A 234 -7.15 -1.53 5.43
C VAL A 234 -7.71 -1.85 4.03
N GLU A 235 -7.99 -0.84 3.21
CA GLU A 235 -8.40 -1.07 1.82
C GLU A 235 -7.36 -1.85 1.04
N PHE A 236 -6.08 -1.47 1.19
CA PHE A 236 -4.97 -2.16 0.55
C PHE A 236 -4.89 -3.63 0.98
N PHE A 237 -4.87 -3.91 2.28
CA PHE A 237 -4.78 -5.26 2.84
C PHE A 237 -6.00 -6.14 2.54
N SER A 238 -7.16 -5.54 2.24
CA SER A 238 -8.33 -6.27 1.77
C SER A 238 -8.09 -6.99 0.44
N ASN A 239 -7.20 -6.44 -0.39
CA ASN A 239 -6.79 -7.06 -1.65
C ASN A 239 -5.77 -8.19 -1.44
N LEU A 240 -5.17 -8.30 -0.25
CA LEU A 240 -4.08 -9.23 0.10
C LEU A 240 -4.53 -10.39 1.01
N GLN A 241 -5.84 -10.56 1.19
CA GLN A 241 -6.43 -11.59 2.04
C GLN A 241 -5.89 -11.54 3.49
N VAL A 242 -5.73 -10.34 4.02
CA VAL A 242 -5.48 -10.14 5.46
C VAL A 242 -6.83 -10.11 6.17
N ARG A 243 -6.98 -10.89 7.24
CA ARG A 243 -8.16 -10.84 8.09
C ARG A 243 -8.10 -9.58 8.93
N GLN A 244 -9.11 -8.73 8.80
CA GLN A 244 -8.99 -7.38 9.34
C GLN A 244 -10.32 -6.74 9.72
N VAL A 245 -10.23 -5.75 10.60
CA VAL A 245 -11.34 -4.90 11.02
C VAL A 245 -10.91 -3.44 10.97
N PHE A 246 -11.68 -2.62 10.24
CA PHE A 246 -11.51 -1.17 10.26
C PHE A 246 -12.22 -0.58 11.49
N VAL A 247 -11.54 0.34 12.16
CA VAL A 247 -12.02 1.01 13.36
C VAL A 247 -11.92 2.52 13.17
N GLY A 248 -13.02 3.17 12.82
CA GLY A 248 -12.96 4.62 12.57
C GLY A 248 -14.17 5.19 11.88
N LYS A 249 -14.04 6.46 11.48
CA LYS A 249 -15.07 7.16 10.72
C LYS A 249 -14.88 6.88 9.23
N GLY A 250 -15.91 6.38 8.55
CA GLY A 250 -15.82 6.12 7.12
C GLY A 250 -17.05 5.40 6.56
N LYS A 251 -17.16 5.34 5.24
CA LYS A 251 -18.14 4.49 4.57
C LYS A 251 -17.76 3.02 4.78
N PRO A 252 -18.74 2.11 4.98
CA PRO A 252 -18.45 0.70 5.08
C PRO A 252 -17.79 0.19 3.79
N LEU A 253 -16.67 -0.51 3.95
CA LEU A 253 -15.89 -1.04 2.84
C LEU A 253 -16.48 -2.39 2.41
N LYS A 254 -16.77 -2.57 1.11
CA LYS A 254 -17.46 -3.78 0.60
C LYS A 254 -16.76 -5.11 0.93
N LYS A 255 -15.43 -5.09 1.12
CA LYS A 255 -14.59 -6.28 1.41
C LYS A 255 -14.07 -6.33 2.83
N VAL A 256 -14.42 -5.36 3.68
CA VAL A 256 -13.86 -5.26 5.03
C VAL A 256 -14.96 -5.00 6.04
N LYS A 257 -14.95 -5.77 7.11
CA LYS A 257 -15.78 -5.48 8.27
C LYS A 257 -15.32 -4.16 8.89
N SER A 258 -16.23 -3.19 8.98
CA SER A 258 -15.96 -1.85 9.50
C SER A 258 -16.85 -1.54 10.69
N GLN A 259 -16.27 -1.02 11.77
CA GLN A 259 -17.03 -0.54 12.93
C GLN A 259 -16.68 0.91 13.22
N TYR A 260 -17.74 1.69 13.50
CA TYR A 260 -17.60 3.04 14.00
C TYR A 260 -17.44 2.98 15.52
N LEU A 261 -16.29 3.40 16.05
CA LEU A 261 -16.09 3.46 17.50
C LEU A 261 -16.30 4.91 17.97
N ASN A 262 -17.54 5.29 18.25
CA ASN A 262 -17.81 6.55 18.95
C ASN A 262 -18.10 6.37 20.45
N GLU A 263 -18.61 5.21 20.91
CA GLU A 263 -18.97 5.02 22.32
C GLU A 263 -18.79 3.58 22.82
N PHE A 264 -18.74 3.38 24.14
CA PHE A 264 -18.49 2.10 24.82
C PHE A 264 -19.44 0.95 24.40
N GLN A 265 -20.66 1.27 23.95
CA GLN A 265 -21.61 0.29 23.40
C GLN A 265 -21.04 -0.43 22.15
N ASN A 266 -20.23 0.27 21.35
CA ASN A 266 -19.75 -0.21 20.04
C ASN A 266 -18.58 -1.19 20.13
N ILE A 267 -17.97 -1.36 21.32
CA ILE A 267 -16.85 -2.29 21.50
C ILE A 267 -17.33 -3.75 21.56
N LEU A 268 -18.55 -4.00 22.06
CA LEU A 268 -19.13 -5.34 22.02
C LEU A 268 -19.41 -5.79 20.58
N ASP A 269 -19.92 -4.88 19.75
CA ASP A 269 -20.09 -5.14 18.31
C ASP A 269 -18.75 -5.43 17.63
N LEU A 270 -17.71 -4.69 17.97
CA LEU A 270 -16.35 -4.95 17.50
C LEU A 270 -15.84 -6.34 17.94
N VAL A 271 -16.08 -6.74 19.19
CA VAL A 271 -15.76 -8.10 19.68
C VAL A 271 -16.54 -9.15 18.90
N ASN A 272 -17.83 -8.94 18.64
CA ASN A 272 -18.65 -9.85 17.83
C ASN A 272 -18.11 -9.96 16.40
N MET A 273 -17.73 -8.84 15.77
CA MET A 273 -17.12 -8.83 14.44
C MET A 273 -15.79 -9.60 14.39
N VAL A 274 -14.95 -9.42 15.43
CA VAL A 274 -13.71 -10.17 15.62
C VAL A 274 -14.01 -11.67 15.76
N GLN A 275 -14.98 -12.05 16.59
CA GLN A 275 -15.37 -13.46 16.77
C GLN A 275 -15.83 -14.09 15.45
N GLU A 276 -16.68 -13.40 14.70
CA GLU A 276 -17.15 -13.88 13.41
C GLU A 276 -16.02 -14.03 12.39
N GLU A 277 -15.06 -13.10 12.37
CA GLU A 277 -13.93 -13.15 11.42
C GLU A 277 -12.91 -14.23 11.81
N MET A 278 -12.79 -14.56 13.09
CA MET A 278 -12.01 -15.71 13.56
C MET A 278 -12.64 -17.06 13.22
N ARG A 279 -13.95 -17.13 12.98
CA ARG A 279 -14.68 -18.38 12.64
C ARG A 279 -14.59 -18.78 11.16
N LYS A 280 -14.26 -17.84 10.27
CA LYS A 280 -14.00 -18.10 8.84
C LYS A 280 -12.63 -18.76 8.65
#